data_AF-A0A2I0J286-F1
#
_entry.id   AF-A0A2I0J286-F1
#
_cell.length_a   1.000
_cell.length_b   1.000
_cell.length_c   1.000
_cell.angle_alpha   90.00
_cell.angle_beta   90.00
_cell.angle_gamma   90.00
#
_symmetry.space_group_name_H-M   'P 1'
#
loop_
_entity.id
_entity.type
_entity.pdbx_description
1 polymer ?
#
loop_
_entity_poly.entity_id
_entity_poly.type
_entity_poly.pdbx_seq_one_letter_code
_entity_poly.pdbx_strand_id
1 'polypeptide(L)'
;VKRQVDGFISTYYKGLLTCDDETCKHTTRSLNLRLIGDAERGTVCPEYPRCNGRLVRKYSEADLYRQLTYFCHVLDTVRCIDKVDNTIRPQVERELARVRPMVETAASTVQRIQNRCAFGWVQMMELIII
;
A
#
# COMPACT_ATOMS: atom_id res chain seq x y z
N VAL A 1 -0.07 1.85 16.51
CA VAL A 1 -0.71 1.69 15.17
C VAL A 1 -0.56 2.93 14.31
N LYS A 2 -1.17 4.08 14.64
CA LYS A 2 -1.07 5.31 13.82
C LYS A 2 0.36 5.69 13.38
N ARG A 3 1.31 5.77 14.33
CA ARG A 3 2.71 6.09 14.03
C ARG A 3 3.35 5.14 13.01
N GLN A 4 3.01 3.85 13.05
CA GLN A 4 3.54 2.88 12.08
C GLN A 4 2.94 3.10 10.69
N VAL A 5 1.62 3.31 10.62
CA VAL A 5 0.91 3.65 9.38
C VAL A 5 1.49 4.91 8.75
N ASP A 6 1.68 5.97 9.54
CA ASP A 6 2.28 7.23 9.06
C ASP A 6 3.71 7.01 8.51
N GLY A 7 4.46 6.03 9.05
CA GLY A 7 5.77 5.64 8.53
C GLY A 7 5.73 5.01 7.13
N PHE A 8 4.74 4.16 6.87
CA PHE A 8 4.53 3.60 5.52
C PHE A 8 4.05 4.65 4.53
N ILE A 9 3.15 5.54 4.95
CA ILE A 9 2.70 6.69 4.13
C ILE A 9 3.88 7.60 3.81
N SER A 10 4.73 7.92 4.79
CA SER A 10 5.95 8.69 4.57
C SER A 10 6.87 8.00 3.57
N THR A 11 7.00 6.67 3.63
CA THR A 11 7.83 5.90 2.70
C THR A 11 7.31 5.99 1.26
N TYR A 12 5.99 5.93 1.07
CA TYR A 12 5.35 6.16 -0.23
C TYR A 12 5.61 7.58 -0.76
N TYR A 13 5.38 8.60 0.07
CA TYR A 13 5.55 10.00 -0.34
C TYR A 13 7.03 10.45 -0.45
N LYS A 14 8.00 9.63 -0.03
CA LYS A 14 9.41 9.87 -0.38
C LYS A 14 9.66 9.78 -1.89
N GLY A 15 8.75 9.18 -2.66
CA GLY A 15 8.77 9.21 -4.12
C GLY A 15 10.03 8.59 -4.73
N LEU A 16 10.58 7.56 -4.09
CA LEU A 16 11.80 6.94 -4.55
C LEU A 16 11.52 6.08 -5.80
N LEU A 17 12.21 6.41 -6.88
CA LEU A 17 12.16 5.74 -8.17
C LEU A 17 13.46 4.96 -8.40
N THR A 18 13.39 3.82 -9.06
CA THR A 18 14.54 3.02 -9.46
C THR A 18 14.39 2.59 -10.91
N CYS A 19 15.49 2.56 -11.67
CA CYS A 19 15.48 2.05 -13.03
C CYS A 19 15.20 0.54 -13.01
N ASP A 20 14.31 0.08 -13.89
CA ASP A 20 13.97 -1.34 -14.07
C ASP A 20 15.06 -2.14 -14.80
N ASP A 21 15.99 -1.47 -15.49
CA ASP A 21 17.16 -2.09 -16.08
C ASP A 21 18.13 -2.57 -14.99
N GLU A 22 18.26 -3.89 -14.87
CA GLU A 22 19.10 -4.57 -13.87
C GLU A 22 20.57 -4.15 -13.92
N THR A 23 21.06 -3.67 -15.06
CA THR A 23 22.44 -3.21 -15.23
C THR A 23 22.66 -1.76 -14.83
N CYS A 24 21.60 -0.95 -14.81
CA CYS A 24 21.64 0.48 -14.49
C CYS A 24 21.50 0.72 -12.98
N LYS A 25 20.45 0.16 -12.35
CA LYS A 25 20.13 0.33 -10.91
C LYS A 25 20.05 1.79 -10.42
N HIS A 26 19.93 2.77 -11.34
CA HIS A 26 19.83 4.17 -11.00
C HIS A 26 18.64 4.41 -10.06
N THR A 27 18.83 5.22 -9.01
CA THR A 27 17.78 5.50 -8.02
C THR A 27 17.70 7.00 -7.78
N THR A 28 16.50 7.56 -7.87
CA THR A 28 16.27 9.00 -7.76
C THR A 28 14.92 9.33 -7.13
N ARG A 29 14.75 10.58 -6.68
CA ARG A 29 13.43 11.15 -6.33
C ARG A 29 12.96 12.17 -7.36
N SER A 30 13.83 12.53 -8.30
CA SER A 30 13.55 13.51 -9.33
C SER A 30 12.85 12.84 -10.50
N LEU A 31 11.75 13.45 -10.95
CA LEU A 31 11.05 13.02 -12.17
C LEU A 31 11.80 13.54 -13.40
N ASN A 32 11.91 12.68 -14.41
CA ASN A 32 12.48 13.06 -15.69
C ASN A 32 11.39 13.57 -16.64
N LEU A 33 11.45 14.84 -17.03
CA LEU A 33 10.45 15.44 -17.92
C LEU A 33 10.65 15.10 -19.41
N ARG A 34 11.73 14.38 -19.76
CA ARG A 34 11.95 13.93 -21.14
C ARG A 34 10.84 12.96 -21.55
N LEU A 35 10.32 13.16 -22.76
CA LEU A 35 9.38 12.26 -23.42
C LEU A 35 10.11 11.60 -24.60
N ILE A 36 10.39 10.30 -24.50
CA ILE A 36 11.11 9.53 -25.52
C ILE A 36 10.21 8.36 -25.94
N GLY A 37 9.85 8.31 -27.22
CA GLY A 37 9.01 7.25 -27.77
C GLY A 37 7.66 7.13 -27.06
N ASP A 38 7.34 5.91 -26.62
CA ASP A 38 6.12 5.53 -25.91
C ASP A 38 6.27 5.61 -24.37
N ALA A 39 7.40 6.13 -23.86
CA ALA A 39 7.63 6.19 -22.42
C ALA A 39 6.60 7.10 -21.73
N GLU A 40 6.04 6.59 -20.63
CA GLU A 40 5.17 7.39 -19.77
C GLU A 40 5.93 8.62 -19.22
N ARG A 41 5.24 9.74 -19.08
CA ARG A 41 5.82 10.98 -18.56
C ARG A 41 6.43 10.75 -17.19
N GLY A 42 7.66 11.22 -16.97
CA GLY A 42 8.35 11.04 -15.69
C GLY A 42 9.19 9.77 -15.59
N THR A 43 9.04 8.82 -16.52
CA THR A 43 9.63 7.47 -16.39
C THR A 43 10.94 7.28 -17.14
N VAL A 44 11.35 8.17 -18.03
CA VAL A 44 12.61 7.99 -18.78
C VAL A 44 13.82 7.97 -17.83
N CYS A 45 14.67 6.95 -17.92
CA CYS A 45 15.89 6.87 -17.11
C CYS A 45 16.80 8.10 -17.35
N PRO A 46 17.33 8.75 -16.31
CA PRO A 46 18.25 9.89 -16.46
C PRO A 46 19.54 9.56 -17.22
N GLU A 47 19.91 8.28 -17.27
CA GLU A 47 21.12 7.82 -17.98
C GLU A 47 20.92 7.64 -19.49
N TYR A 48 19.70 7.84 -20.00
CA TYR A 48 19.42 7.86 -21.44
C TYR A 48 20.33 8.86 -22.18
N PRO A 49 20.96 8.47 -23.31
CA PRO A 49 20.70 7.28 -24.10
C PRO A 49 21.53 6.02 -23.74
N ARG A 50 22.32 6.05 -22.66
CA ARG A 50 23.14 4.89 -22.23
C ARG A 50 22.32 3.79 -21.58
N CYS A 51 21.12 4.12 -21.08
CA CYS A 51 20.15 3.17 -20.54
C CYS A 51 18.77 3.48 -21.15
N ASN A 52 18.08 2.43 -21.60
CA ASN A 52 16.73 2.50 -22.15
C ASN A 52 15.65 2.03 -21.15
N GLY A 53 16.04 1.76 -19.89
CA GLY A 53 15.11 1.40 -18.83
C GLY A 53 14.19 2.55 -18.41
N ARG A 54 13.18 2.18 -17.63
CA ARG A 54 12.16 3.07 -17.07
C ARG A 54 12.29 3.16 -15.56
N LEU A 55 12.12 4.36 -15.04
CA LEU A 55 12.00 4.63 -13.61
C LEU A 55 10.66 4.10 -13.11
N VAL A 56 10.72 3.14 -12.20
CA VAL A 56 9.56 2.58 -11.48
C VAL A 56 9.60 2.98 -10.01
N ARG A 57 8.45 3.14 -9.37
CA ARG A 57 8.38 3.40 -7.92
C ARG A 57 8.92 2.21 -7.14
N LYS A 58 9.87 2.46 -6.24
CA LYS A 58 10.37 1.42 -5.32
C LYS A 58 9.32 0.99 -4.29
N TYR A 59 8.42 1.90 -3.92
CA TYR A 59 7.29 1.62 -3.05
C TYR A 59 6.04 2.20 -3.70
N SER A 60 5.24 1.31 -4.28
CA SER A 60 4.08 1.69 -5.09
C SER A 60 2.86 2.04 -4.23
N GLU A 61 1.88 2.66 -4.88
CA GLU A 61 0.54 2.89 -4.36
C GLU A 61 -0.11 1.57 -3.91
N ALA A 62 0.08 0.50 -4.70
CA ALA A 62 -0.41 -0.84 -4.39
C ALA A 62 0.26 -1.42 -3.14
N ASP A 63 1.58 -1.20 -2.96
CA ASP A 63 2.29 -1.64 -1.76
C ASP A 63 1.76 -0.94 -0.50
N LEU A 64 1.53 0.38 -0.58
CA LEU A 64 0.95 1.14 0.52
C LEU A 64 -0.46 0.62 0.83
N TYR A 65 -1.31 0.47 -0.18
CA TYR A 65 -2.68 -0.01 0.02
C TYR A 65 -2.72 -1.41 0.62
N ARG A 66 -1.86 -2.33 0.15
CA ARG A 66 -1.69 -3.67 0.73
C ARG A 66 -1.30 -3.61 2.20
N GLN A 67 -0.38 -2.73 2.56
CA GLN A 67 0.05 -2.56 3.95
C GLN A 67 -1.07 -2.03 4.85
N LEU A 68 -1.85 -1.05 4.39
CA LEU A 68 -3.02 -0.54 5.13
C LEU A 68 -4.07 -1.63 5.30
N THR A 69 -4.35 -2.39 4.25
CA THR A 69 -5.29 -3.51 4.26
C THR A 69 -4.84 -4.61 5.23
N TYR A 70 -3.54 -4.88 5.30
CA TYR A 70 -2.97 -5.81 6.26
C TYR A 70 -3.24 -5.37 7.71
N PHE A 71 -3.08 -4.08 8.03
CA PHE A 71 -3.44 -3.58 9.36
C PHE A 71 -4.93 -3.75 9.66
N CYS A 72 -5.82 -3.45 8.72
CA CYS A 72 -7.25 -3.71 8.89
C CYS A 72 -7.53 -5.20 9.12
N HIS A 73 -6.85 -6.09 8.39
CA HIS A 73 -7.01 -7.54 8.53
C HIS A 73 -6.58 -8.08 9.90
N VAL A 74 -5.42 -7.65 10.39
CA VAL A 74 -4.88 -8.12 11.68
C VAL A 74 -5.68 -7.60 12.87
N LEU A 75 -6.29 -6.41 12.73
CA LEU A 75 -7.11 -5.79 13.78
C LEU A 75 -8.59 -6.20 13.72
N ASP A 76 -8.98 -7.03 12.76
CA ASP A 76 -10.35 -7.53 12.61
C ASP A 76 -10.62 -8.66 13.62
N THR A 77 -11.15 -8.27 14.78
CA THR A 77 -11.48 -9.20 15.86
C THR A 77 -12.57 -10.20 15.50
N VAL A 78 -13.49 -9.85 14.60
CA VAL A 78 -14.59 -10.72 14.17
C VAL A 78 -14.04 -11.81 13.26
N ARG A 79 -13.33 -11.41 12.21
CA ARG A 79 -12.73 -12.35 11.25
C ARG A 79 -11.64 -13.21 11.87
N CYS A 80 -10.99 -12.73 12.92
CA CYS A 80 -10.06 -13.53 13.71
C CYS A 80 -10.78 -14.72 14.37
N ILE A 81 -11.88 -14.46 15.09
CA ILE A 81 -12.66 -15.49 15.80
C ILE A 81 -13.24 -16.53 14.83
N ASP A 82 -13.73 -16.10 13.66
CA ASP A 82 -14.34 -17.00 12.68
C ASP A 82 -13.36 -18.04 12.11
N LYS A 83 -12.05 -17.82 12.26
CA LYS A 83 -10.99 -18.74 11.82
C LYS A 83 -10.44 -19.63 12.93
N VAL A 84 -10.95 -19.50 14.16
CA VAL A 84 -10.47 -20.24 15.33
C VAL A 84 -11.25 -21.54 15.49
N ASP A 85 -10.56 -22.62 15.85
CA ASP A 85 -11.20 -23.90 16.15
C ASP A 85 -12.25 -23.76 17.26
N ASN A 86 -13.41 -24.41 17.07
CA ASN A 86 -14.54 -24.33 17.99
C ASN A 86 -14.19 -24.79 19.42
N THR A 87 -13.17 -25.64 19.59
CA THR A 87 -12.71 -26.14 20.88
C THR A 87 -12.06 -25.06 21.75
N ILE A 88 -11.32 -24.13 21.14
CA ILE A 88 -10.59 -23.06 21.84
C ILE A 88 -11.29 -21.69 21.71
N ARG A 89 -12.28 -21.57 20.81
CA ARG A 89 -13.04 -20.34 20.56
C ARG A 89 -13.53 -19.64 21.83
N PRO A 90 -14.16 -20.31 22.83
CA PRO A 90 -14.63 -19.63 24.04
C PRO A 90 -13.51 -19.00 24.88
N GLN A 91 -12.32 -19.62 24.87
CA GLN A 91 -11.14 -19.10 25.57
C GLN A 91 -10.58 -17.86 24.86
N VAL A 92 -10.48 -17.93 23.52
CA VAL A 92 -10.02 -16.81 22.69
C VAL A 92 -10.98 -15.63 22.79
N GLU A 93 -12.30 -15.87 22.72
CA GLU A 93 -13.31 -14.81 22.86
C GLU A 93 -13.21 -14.09 24.20
N ARG A 94 -12.99 -14.84 25.29
CA ARG A 94 -12.81 -14.28 26.64
C ARG A 94 -11.60 -13.37 26.73
N GLU A 95 -10.44 -13.81 26.25
CA GLU A 95 -9.23 -12.98 26.28
C GLU A 95 -9.32 -11.79 25.31
N LEU A 96 -9.91 -12.00 24.14
CA LEU A 96 -10.10 -10.94 23.15
C LEU A 96 -11.04 -9.86 23.67
N ALA A 97 -12.08 -10.21 24.43
CA ALA A 97 -13.00 -9.24 25.03
C ALA A 97 -12.27 -8.20 25.91
N ARG A 98 -11.14 -8.56 26.52
CA ARG A 98 -10.34 -7.66 27.37
C ARG A 98 -9.61 -6.60 26.57
N VAL A 99 -9.23 -6.89 25.33
CA VAL A 99 -8.46 -6.00 24.45
C VAL A 99 -9.28 -5.40 23.31
N ARG A 100 -10.48 -5.93 23.06
CA ARG A 100 -11.36 -5.56 21.94
C ARG A 100 -11.56 -4.05 21.79
N PRO A 101 -11.87 -3.25 22.84
CA PRO A 101 -12.08 -1.82 22.68
C PRO A 101 -10.83 -1.08 22.15
N MET A 102 -9.65 -1.49 22.61
CA MET A 102 -8.37 -0.92 22.16
C MET A 102 -8.08 -1.32 20.71
N VAL A 103 -8.36 -2.57 20.35
CA VAL A 103 -8.19 -3.10 18.99
C VAL A 103 -9.14 -2.42 18.01
N GLU A 104 -10.41 -2.22 18.39
CA GLU A 104 -11.41 -1.52 17.57
C GLU A 104 -11.05 -0.05 17.35
N THR A 105 -10.52 0.62 18.39
CA THR A 105 -10.00 1.99 18.26
C THR A 105 -8.85 2.06 17.26
N ALA A 106 -7.94 1.08 17.31
CA ALA A 106 -6.86 0.96 16.34
C ALA A 106 -7.38 0.66 14.92
N ALA A 107 -8.32 -0.28 14.78
CA ALA A 107 -8.92 -0.66 13.51
C ALA A 107 -9.61 0.54 12.85
N SER A 108 -10.46 1.26 13.60
CA SER A 108 -11.13 2.49 13.15
C SER A 108 -10.14 3.55 12.67
N THR A 109 -9.02 3.71 13.38
CA THR A 109 -7.96 4.65 12.98
C THR A 109 -7.35 4.29 11.63
N VAL A 110 -7.04 3.01 11.41
CA VAL A 110 -6.47 2.53 10.13
C VAL A 110 -7.50 2.61 9.02
N GLN A 111 -8.75 2.20 9.27
CA GLN A 111 -9.83 2.23 8.29
C GLN A 111 -10.07 3.65 7.78
N ARG A 112 -10.08 4.65 8.67
CA ARG A 112 -10.22 6.07 8.27
C ARG A 112 -9.06 6.53 7.37
N ILE A 113 -7.84 6.02 7.59
CA ILE A 113 -6.69 6.34 6.75
C ILE A 113 -6.82 5.62 5.40
N GLN A 114 -7.15 4.33 5.40
CA GLN A 114 -7.35 3.53 4.18
C GLN A 114 -8.46 4.10 3.30
N ASN A 115 -9.54 4.61 3.87
CA ASN A 115 -10.65 5.22 3.14
C ASN A 115 -10.24 6.48 2.35
N ARG A 116 -9.08 7.07 2.65
CA ARG A 116 -8.50 8.19 1.88
C ARG A 116 -7.69 7.73 0.67
N CYS A 117 -7.40 6.43 0.56
CA CYS A 117 -6.70 5.87 -0.59
C CYS A 117 -7.69 5.62 -1.74
N ALA A 118 -7.37 6.13 -2.92
CA ALA A 118 -8.20 5.94 -4.13
C ALA A 118 -8.30 4.47 -4.56
N PHE A 119 -7.32 3.63 -4.19
CA PHE A 119 -7.28 2.20 -4.53
C PHE A 119 -8.32 1.34 -3.78
N GLY A 120 -9.08 1.91 -2.83
CA GLY A 120 -10.17 1.20 -2.16
C GLY A 120 -11.51 1.23 -2.90
N TRP A 121 -11.60 1.99 -3.99
CA TRP A 121 -12.84 2.24 -4.71
C TRP A 121 -12.64 2.02 -6.21
N VAL A 122 -13.64 1.46 -6.87
CA VAL A 122 -13.69 1.32 -8.33
C VAL A 122 -15.03 1.88 -8.80
N GLN A 123 -14.98 2.92 -9.65
CA GLN A 123 -16.20 3.43 -10.27
C GLN A 123 -16.57 2.53 -11.44
N MET A 124 -17.47 1.57 -11.17
CA MET A 124 -17.87 0.55 -12.15
C MET A 124 -18.40 1.13 -13.46
N MET A 125 -19.03 2.31 -13.40
CA MET A 125 -19.54 3.01 -14.59
C MET A 125 -18.44 3.56 -15.51
N GLU A 126 -17.25 3.87 -14.98
CA GLU A 126 -16.09 4.31 -15.79
C GLU A 126 -15.26 3.13 -16.28
N LEU A 127 -15.42 1.95 -15.67
CA LEU A 127 -14.65 0.75 -16.03
C LEU A 127 -15.22 0.08 -17.29
N ILE A 128 -16.53 0.18 -17.51
CA ILE A 128 -17.21 -0.43 -18.65
C ILE A 128 -17.31 0.61 -19.76
N ILE A 129 -16.50 0.45 -20.80
CA ILE A 129 -16.68 1.17 -22.06
C ILE A 129 -17.83 0.46 -22.79
N ILE A 130 -19.01 1.09 -22.84
CA ILE A 130 -20.17 0.64 -23.63
C ILE A 130 -20.06 1.18 -25.04
#